data_AF-S8DW02-F1
#
_entry.id   AF-S8DW02-F1
#
_cell.length_a   1.000
_cell.length_b   1.000
_cell.length_c   1.000
_cell.angle_alpha   90.00
_cell.angle_beta   90.00
_cell.angle_gamma   90.00
#
_symmetry.space_group_name_H-M   'P 1'
#
loop_
_entity.id
_entity.type
_entity.pdbx_description
1 polymer ?
#
loop_
_entity_poly.entity_id
_entity_poly.type
_entity_poly.pdbx_seq_one_letter_code
_entity_poly.pdbx_strand_id
1 'polypeptide(L)'
;VKQQWGGNISKWKAWACIVRAHELKFGTWQSSVMELPRYLEELKFSNPGTVIEWEHNKDARGQNLFKYVFWAFGFAIQGFKFCRPVLCIDATHLYGSYNYKLLVCVGIDASNCIFPVAYAFVHGESEEDWEFFIRQLDRHVICGRNDVCMISDRSSGL
;
A
#
# COMPACT_ATOMS: atom_id res chain seq x y z
N VAL A 1 -18.45 -9.97 30.38
CA VAL A 1 -19.79 -10.24 29.77
C VAL A 1 -20.61 -11.24 30.58
N LYS A 2 -20.17 -12.51 30.76
CA LYS A 2 -20.91 -13.51 31.58
C LYS A 2 -21.22 -13.07 33.02
N GLN A 3 -20.29 -12.41 33.69
CA GLN A 3 -20.45 -11.96 35.09
C GLN A 3 -21.25 -10.65 35.26
N GLN A 4 -21.49 -9.87 34.19
CA GLN A 4 -22.16 -8.56 34.29
C GLN A 4 -23.51 -8.46 33.55
N TRP A 5 -23.75 -9.28 32.51
CA TRP A 5 -24.90 -9.07 31.60
C TRP A 5 -25.72 -10.34 31.31
N GLY A 6 -25.49 -11.46 32.02
CA GLY A 6 -26.31 -12.68 31.94
C GLY A 6 -26.35 -13.44 30.60
N GLY A 7 -25.90 -12.83 29.50
CA GLY A 7 -25.92 -13.40 28.16
C GLY A 7 -24.63 -14.11 27.77
N ASN A 8 -24.74 -15.31 27.21
CA ASN A 8 -23.61 -16.03 26.60
C ASN A 8 -23.48 -15.63 25.12
N ILE A 9 -22.65 -14.62 24.84
CA ILE A 9 -22.33 -14.21 23.46
C ILE A 9 -21.21 -15.11 22.94
N SER A 10 -21.43 -15.78 21.81
CA SER A 10 -20.38 -16.56 21.16
C SER A 10 -19.30 -15.65 20.57
N LYS A 11 -18.06 -16.15 20.47
CA LYS A 11 -16.96 -15.42 19.81
C LYS A 11 -17.35 -14.92 18.41
N TRP A 12 -18.09 -15.75 17.64
CA TRP A 12 -18.63 -15.39 16.34
C TRP A 12 -19.58 -14.19 16.38
N LYS A 13 -20.56 -14.20 17.30
CA LYS A 13 -21.50 -13.07 17.45
C LYS A 13 -20.77 -11.78 17.84
N ALA A 14 -19.79 -11.87 18.75
CA ALA A 14 -18.98 -10.71 19.13
C ALA A 14 -18.17 -10.15 17.94
N TRP A 15 -17.51 -11.02 17.17
CA TRP A 15 -16.78 -10.62 15.96
C TRP A 15 -17.70 -10.01 14.91
N ALA A 16 -18.85 -10.64 14.64
CA ALA A 16 -19.83 -10.13 13.67
C ALA A 16 -20.38 -8.75 14.07
N CYS A 17 -20.63 -8.51 15.37
CA CYS A 17 -21.01 -7.20 15.86
C CYS A 17 -19.91 -6.14 15.66
N ILE A 18 -18.64 -6.50 15.88
CA ILE A 18 -17.51 -5.59 15.66
C ILE A 18 -17.39 -5.24 14.17
N VAL A 19 -17.45 -6.23 13.28
CA VAL A 19 -17.41 -6.01 11.82
C VAL A 19 -18.57 -5.12 11.40
N ARG A 20 -19.79 -5.41 11.84
CA ARG A 20 -20.98 -4.61 11.51
C ARG A 20 -20.86 -3.16 12.03
N ALA A 21 -20.37 -2.97 13.25
CA ALA A 21 -20.16 -1.64 13.82
C ALA A 21 -19.07 -0.85 13.05
N HIS A 22 -18.00 -1.54 12.64
CA HIS A 22 -16.96 -0.95 11.80
C HIS A 22 -17.52 -0.53 10.45
N GLU A 23 -18.30 -1.39 9.79
CA GLU A 23 -18.95 -1.09 8.50
C GLU A 23 -19.92 0.08 8.59
N LEU A 24 -20.70 0.17 9.67
CA LEU A 24 -21.61 1.30 9.89
C LEU A 24 -20.87 2.63 10.05
N LYS A 25 -19.64 2.60 10.58
CA LYS A 25 -18.83 3.80 10.83
C LYS A 25 -17.97 4.20 9.62
N PHE A 26 -17.34 3.24 8.96
CA PHE A 26 -16.30 3.48 7.96
C PHE A 26 -16.66 3.00 6.55
N GLY A 27 -17.82 2.36 6.38
CA GLY A 27 -18.20 1.71 5.14
C GLY A 27 -17.65 0.28 5.03
N THR A 28 -18.01 -0.39 3.94
CA THR A 28 -17.55 -1.73 3.63
C THR A 28 -16.17 -1.70 2.97
N TRP A 29 -15.46 -2.83 2.98
CA TRP A 29 -14.21 -2.97 2.24
C TRP A 29 -14.35 -2.62 0.75
N GLN A 30 -15.46 -3.03 0.13
CA GLN A 30 -15.81 -2.67 -1.25
C GLN A 30 -15.80 -1.15 -1.42
N SER A 31 -16.48 -0.43 -0.52
CA SER A 31 -16.57 1.03 -0.59
C SER A 31 -15.20 1.69 -0.44
N SER A 32 -14.36 1.20 0.47
CA SER A 32 -13.00 1.75 0.65
C SER A 32 -12.13 1.57 -0.60
N VAL A 33 -12.22 0.43 -1.28
CA VAL A 33 -11.49 0.21 -2.54
C VAL A 33 -12.04 1.10 -3.65
N MET A 34 -13.37 1.31 -3.72
CA MET A 34 -13.98 2.19 -4.72
C MET A 34 -13.65 3.68 -4.49
N GLU A 35 -13.40 4.11 -3.25
CA GLU A 35 -12.97 5.48 -2.94
C GLU A 35 -11.47 5.72 -3.21
N LEU A 36 -10.67 4.66 -3.39
CA LEU A 36 -9.22 4.77 -3.55
C LEU A 36 -8.79 5.69 -4.71
N PRO A 37 -9.41 5.65 -5.91
CA PRO A 37 -9.07 6.57 -7.00
C PRO A 37 -9.26 8.03 -6.60
N ARG A 38 -10.42 8.34 -6.02
CA ARG A 38 -10.73 9.70 -5.55
C ARG A 38 -9.77 10.15 -4.46
N TYR A 39 -9.50 9.28 -3.49
CA TYR A 39 -8.55 9.57 -2.40
C TYR A 39 -7.15 9.90 -2.94
N LEU A 40 -6.65 9.09 -3.88
CA LEU A 40 -5.33 9.29 -4.46
C LEU A 40 -5.28 10.56 -5.33
N GLU A 41 -6.34 10.88 -6.07
CA GLU A 41 -6.46 12.16 -6.78
C GLU A 41 -6.38 13.36 -5.84
N GLU A 42 -7.14 13.35 -4.74
CA GLU A 42 -7.11 14.42 -3.72
C GLU A 42 -5.73 14.51 -3.04
N LEU A 43 -5.10 13.36 -2.80
CA LEU A 43 -3.76 13.28 -2.23
C LEU A 43 -2.73 13.92 -3.15
N LYS A 44 -2.81 13.68 -4.46
CA LYS A 44 -1.95 14.32 -5.47
C LYS A 44 -2.25 15.80 -5.65
N PHE A 45 -3.51 16.20 -5.59
CA PHE A 45 -3.91 17.60 -5.62
C PHE A 45 -3.32 18.36 -4.42
N SER A 46 -3.41 17.78 -3.22
CA SER A 46 -2.92 18.38 -1.98
C SER A 46 -1.39 18.36 -1.86
N ASN A 47 -0.71 17.43 -2.54
CA ASN A 47 0.74 17.28 -2.50
C ASN A 47 1.32 17.33 -3.91
N PRO A 48 1.54 18.54 -4.46
CA PRO A 48 2.13 18.71 -5.79
C PRO A 48 3.44 17.95 -5.95
N GLY A 49 3.61 17.33 -7.12
CA GLY A 49 4.76 16.47 -7.42
C GLY A 49 4.59 15.01 -6.98
N THR A 50 3.49 14.66 -6.30
CA THR A 50 3.14 13.25 -6.05
C THR A 50 2.93 12.50 -7.36
N VAL A 51 3.57 11.34 -7.46
CA VAL A 51 3.40 10.38 -8.55
C VAL A 51 2.38 9.34 -8.13
N ILE A 52 1.46 9.00 -9.05
CA ILE A 52 0.52 7.89 -8.90
C ILE A 52 0.48 7.15 -10.24
N GLU A 53 0.68 5.84 -10.20
CA GLU A 53 0.71 4.97 -11.38
C GLU A 53 -0.26 3.81 -11.17
N TRP A 54 -1.22 3.67 -12.07
CA TRP A 54 -2.26 2.65 -12.01
C TRP A 54 -1.97 1.51 -12.98
N GLU A 55 -2.24 0.29 -12.55
CA GLU A 55 -2.32 -0.88 -13.42
C GLU A 55 -3.71 -1.48 -13.35
N HIS A 56 -4.27 -1.78 -14.52
CA HIS A 56 -5.60 -2.34 -14.65
C HIS A 56 -5.56 -3.65 -15.44
N ASN A 57 -6.33 -4.62 -14.98
CA ASN A 57 -6.71 -5.76 -15.79
C ASN A 57 -7.94 -5.43 -16.64
N LYS A 58 -8.19 -6.24 -17.67
CA LYS A 58 -9.44 -6.22 -18.42
C LYS A 58 -10.32 -7.38 -17.97
N ASP A 59 -11.59 -7.11 -17.66
CA ASP A 59 -12.56 -8.19 -17.45
C ASP A 59 -13.01 -8.82 -18.79
N ALA A 60 -13.82 -9.86 -18.72
CA ALA A 60 -14.37 -10.54 -19.91
C ALA A 60 -15.24 -9.63 -20.80
N ARG A 61 -15.62 -8.44 -20.31
CA ARG A 61 -16.41 -7.42 -21.01
C ARG A 61 -15.54 -6.23 -21.47
N GLY A 62 -14.22 -6.30 -21.28
CA GLY A 62 -13.25 -5.25 -21.63
C GLY A 62 -13.19 -4.05 -20.67
N GLN A 63 -13.84 -4.13 -19.50
CA GLN A 63 -13.81 -3.10 -18.47
C GLN A 63 -12.52 -3.16 -17.66
N ASN A 64 -12.04 -2.01 -17.22
CA ASN A 64 -10.85 -1.92 -16.38
C ASN A 64 -11.18 -2.40 -14.97
N LEU A 65 -10.56 -3.49 -14.56
CA LEU A 65 -10.51 -3.94 -13.17
C LEU A 65 -9.24 -3.40 -12.54
N PHE A 66 -9.36 -2.78 -11.36
CA PHE A 66 -8.22 -2.41 -10.55
C PHE A 66 -7.32 -3.63 -10.32
N LYS A 67 -6.05 -3.52 -10.72
CA LYS A 67 -5.03 -4.53 -10.45
C LYS A 67 -4.10 -4.00 -9.37
N TYR A 68 -3.27 -3.01 -9.71
CA TYR A 68 -2.26 -2.41 -8.84
C TYR A 68 -2.34 -0.89 -8.84
N VAL A 69 -1.85 -0.26 -7.77
CA VAL A 69 -1.55 1.17 -7.78
C VAL A 69 -0.28 1.44 -6.99
N PHE A 70 0.60 2.25 -7.56
CA PHE A 70 1.79 2.77 -6.92
C PHE A 70 1.63 4.26 -6.65
N TRP A 71 2.17 4.75 -5.54
CA TRP A 71 2.33 6.19 -5.33
C TRP A 71 3.59 6.52 -4.53
N ALA A 72 4.13 7.70 -4.80
CA ALA A 72 5.26 8.28 -4.07
C ALA A 72 5.04 9.79 -3.94
N PHE A 73 5.20 10.31 -2.73
CA PHE A 73 4.99 11.74 -2.48
C PHE A 73 6.10 12.57 -3.12
N GLY A 74 5.74 13.71 -3.72
CA GLY A 74 6.71 14.59 -4.38
C GLY A 74 7.84 15.03 -3.44
N PHE A 75 7.50 15.39 -2.20
CA PHE A 75 8.50 15.76 -1.20
C PHE A 75 9.40 14.57 -0.82
N ALA A 76 8.89 13.33 -0.83
CA ALA A 76 9.66 12.15 -0.47
C ALA A 76 10.63 11.76 -1.59
N ILE A 77 10.20 11.87 -2.86
CA ILE A 77 11.07 11.69 -4.02
C ILE A 77 12.24 12.69 -3.98
N GLN A 78 11.96 13.97 -3.69
CA GLN A 78 13.03 14.98 -3.56
C GLN A 78 13.88 14.75 -2.30
N GLY A 79 13.27 14.38 -1.18
CA GLY A 79 13.93 14.15 0.10
C GLY A 79 14.90 12.97 0.07
N PHE A 80 14.57 11.90 -0.66
CA PHE A 80 15.43 10.73 -0.81
C PHE A 80 16.81 11.07 -1.40
N LYS A 81 16.94 12.15 -2.18
CA LYS A 81 18.23 12.64 -2.69
C LYS A 81 19.23 13.01 -1.59
N PHE A 82 18.73 13.34 -0.41
CA PHE A 82 19.51 13.70 0.78
C PHE A 82 19.64 12.55 1.78
N CYS A 83 18.95 11.43 1.52
CA CYS A 83 19.09 10.21 2.30
C CYS A 83 20.36 9.45 1.91
N ARG A 84 20.74 8.47 2.73
CA ARG A 84 21.71 7.46 2.30
C ARG A 84 21.18 6.78 1.03
N PRO A 85 22.03 6.40 0.08
CA PRO A 85 21.60 5.80 -1.17
C PRO A 85 21.26 4.31 -0.97
N VAL A 86 20.36 4.04 -0.03
CA VAL A 86 19.86 2.72 0.33
C VAL A 86 18.34 2.82 0.43
N LEU A 87 17.65 1.95 -0.29
CA LEU A 87 16.22 1.74 -0.18
C LEU A 87 15.98 0.37 0.44
N CYS A 88 15.18 0.31 1.50
CA CYS A 88 14.66 -0.92 2.04
C CYS A 88 13.21 -1.10 1.57
N ILE A 89 12.88 -2.28 1.06
CA ILE A 89 11.53 -2.63 0.62
C ILE A 89 11.00 -3.80 1.47
N ASP A 90 9.70 -3.79 1.72
CA ASP A 90 8.99 -4.81 2.51
C ASP A 90 7.52 -4.86 2.07
N ALA A 91 6.85 -5.97 2.34
CA ALA A 91 5.44 -6.20 2.11
C ALA A 91 4.70 -6.43 3.44
N THR A 92 3.70 -5.59 3.74
CA THR A 92 2.79 -5.86 4.87
C THR A 92 1.44 -6.39 4.39
N HIS A 93 0.94 -7.38 5.12
CA HIS A 93 -0.40 -7.91 4.91
C HIS A 93 -1.45 -6.88 5.34
N LEU A 94 -2.40 -6.59 4.47
CA LEU A 94 -3.58 -5.83 4.84
C LEU A 94 -4.65 -6.79 5.35
N TYR A 95 -5.22 -6.45 6.50
CA TYR A 95 -6.36 -7.20 7.04
C TYR A 95 -7.64 -6.71 6.37
N GLY A 96 -8.38 -7.60 5.72
CA GLY A 96 -9.65 -7.25 5.09
C GLY A 96 -10.27 -8.42 4.33
N SER A 97 -11.44 -8.19 3.71
CA SER A 97 -12.08 -9.19 2.84
C SER A 97 -11.38 -9.36 1.50
N TYR A 98 -10.46 -8.45 1.15
CA TYR A 98 -9.65 -8.49 -0.06
C TYR A 98 -8.21 -8.82 0.32
N ASN A 99 -7.64 -9.81 -0.38
CA ASN A 99 -6.24 -10.19 -0.24
C ASN A 99 -5.37 -9.20 -1.03
N TYR A 100 -5.22 -7.98 -0.53
CA TYR A 100 -4.22 -7.05 -1.03
C TYR A 100 -3.02 -7.03 -0.07
N LYS A 101 -1.84 -6.77 -0.62
CA LYS A 101 -0.62 -6.46 0.12
C LYS A 101 -0.28 -5.00 -0.11
N LEU A 102 0.30 -4.37 0.91
CA LEU A 102 0.88 -3.05 0.80
C LEU A 102 2.40 -3.22 0.75
N LEU A 103 2.98 -2.98 -0.41
CA LEU A 103 4.42 -2.87 -0.56
C LEU A 103 4.84 -1.48 -0.12
N VAL A 104 5.93 -1.40 0.63
CA VAL A 104 6.46 -0.16 1.19
C VAL A 104 7.94 -0.06 0.85
N CYS A 105 8.37 1.13 0.44
CA CYS A 105 9.76 1.47 0.24
C CYS A 105 10.15 2.61 1.17
N VAL A 106 11.22 2.41 1.93
CA VAL A 106 11.78 3.39 2.85
C VAL A 106 13.25 3.65 2.55
N GLY A 107 13.69 4.89 2.70
CA GLY A 107 15.10 5.25 2.76
C GLY A 107 15.57 5.39 4.21
N ILE A 108 16.86 5.62 4.37
CA ILE A 108 17.46 5.97 5.67
C ILE A 108 18.07 7.36 5.56
N ASP A 109 17.59 8.30 6.38
CA ASP A 109 18.09 9.67 6.35
C ASP A 109 19.48 9.82 7.00
N ALA A 110 20.02 11.04 6.98
CA ALA A 110 21.32 11.34 7.57
C ALA A 110 21.38 11.10 9.09
N SER A 111 20.23 11.11 9.77
CA SER A 111 20.07 10.86 11.21
C SER A 111 19.84 9.38 11.53
N ASN A 112 19.92 8.49 10.54
CA ASN A 112 19.58 7.07 10.64
C ASN A 112 18.11 6.80 11.01
N CYS A 113 17.21 7.73 10.67
CA CYS A 113 15.78 7.52 10.81
C CYS A 113 15.19 6.91 9.53
N ILE A 114 14.12 6.14 9.70
CA ILE A 114 13.33 5.60 8.61
C ILE A 114 12.62 6.75 7.90
N PHE A 115 12.81 6.85 6.59
CA PHE A 115 12.21 7.87 5.75
C PHE A 115 11.29 7.21 4.71
N PRO A 116 9.96 7.23 4.88
CA PRO A 116 9.05 6.59 3.93
C PRO A 116 9.07 7.27 2.56
N VAL A 117 9.24 6.50 1.48
CA VAL A 117 9.43 7.03 0.14
C VAL A 117 8.24 6.75 -0.77
N ALA A 118 7.86 5.47 -0.88
CA ALA A 118 6.87 5.03 -1.85
C ALA A 118 6.10 3.80 -1.36
N TYR A 119 4.95 3.56 -2.00
CA TYR A 119 4.00 2.55 -1.61
C TYR A 119 3.34 1.93 -2.84
N ALA A 120 2.86 0.70 -2.72
CA ALA A 120 1.96 0.11 -3.72
C ALA A 120 0.93 -0.84 -3.11
N PHE A 121 -0.31 -0.77 -3.61
CA PHE A 121 -1.29 -1.83 -3.40
C PHE A 121 -1.17 -2.85 -4.52
N VAL A 122 -0.95 -4.10 -4.13
CA VAL A 122 -0.78 -5.25 -5.02
C VAL A 122 -1.59 -6.45 -4.54
N HIS A 123 -1.83 -7.46 -5.39
CA HIS A 123 -2.66 -8.62 -5.01
C HIS A 123 -1.89 -9.60 -4.12
N GLY A 124 -0.57 -9.64 -4.20
CA GLY A 124 0.24 -10.61 -3.47
C GLY A 124 1.68 -10.18 -3.30
N GLU A 125 2.55 -11.18 -3.27
CA GLU A 125 4.02 -11.03 -3.27
C GLU A 125 4.60 -11.95 -4.35
N SER A 126 3.94 -11.98 -5.51
CA SER A 126 4.44 -12.67 -6.69
C SER A 126 5.56 -11.88 -7.35
N GLU A 127 6.33 -12.53 -8.23
CA GLU A 127 7.35 -11.87 -9.05
C GLU A 127 6.76 -10.70 -9.85
N GLU A 128 5.53 -10.83 -10.37
CA GLU A 128 4.85 -9.76 -11.09
C GLU A 128 4.51 -8.56 -10.20
N ASP A 129 4.08 -8.81 -8.95
CA ASP A 129 3.78 -7.74 -7.98
C ASP A 129 5.05 -6.93 -7.66
N TRP A 130 6.16 -7.63 -7.46
CA TRP A 130 7.46 -7.02 -7.15
C TRP A 130 8.11 -6.35 -8.36
N GLU A 131 8.02 -6.95 -9.54
CA GLU A 131 8.49 -6.34 -10.80
C GLU A 131 7.77 -5.03 -11.06
N PHE A 132 6.43 -5.00 -10.89
CA PHE A 132 5.66 -3.76 -10.96
C PHE A 132 6.22 -2.72 -10.00
N PHE A 133 6.40 -3.07 -8.72
CA PHE A 133 6.85 -2.12 -7.70
C PHE A 133 8.25 -1.58 -7.98
N ILE A 134 9.21 -2.46 -8.27
CA ILE A 134 10.61 -2.10 -8.55
C ILE A 134 10.68 -1.25 -9.82
N ARG A 135 9.93 -1.57 -10.86
CA ARG A 135 9.86 -0.77 -12.10
C ARG A 135 9.38 0.66 -11.83
N GLN A 136 8.40 0.84 -10.94
CA GLN A 136 7.95 2.19 -10.58
C GLN A 136 8.96 2.92 -9.70
N LEU A 137 9.63 2.23 -8.76
CA LEU A 137 10.73 2.81 -7.96
C LEU A 137 11.87 3.28 -8.86
N ASP A 138 12.30 2.46 -9.80
CA ASP A 138 13.37 2.80 -10.75
C ASP A 138 13.01 4.07 -11.55
N ARG A 139 11.80 4.07 -12.12
CA ARG A 139 11.32 5.16 -12.97
C ARG A 139 11.16 6.49 -12.22
N HIS A 140 10.62 6.46 -11.00
CA HIS A 140 10.13 7.67 -10.32
C HIS A 140 10.94 8.10 -9.10
N VAL A 141 11.61 7.17 -8.42
CA VAL A 141 12.36 7.43 -7.18
C VAL A 141 13.86 7.44 -7.46
N ILE A 142 14.38 6.37 -8.08
CA ILE A 142 15.80 6.23 -8.41
C ILE A 142 16.16 7.15 -9.58
N CYS A 143 15.31 7.20 -10.61
CA CYS A 143 15.37 8.15 -11.72
C CYS A 143 16.77 8.22 -12.37
N GLY A 144 17.34 7.05 -12.71
CA GLY A 144 18.65 6.93 -13.39
C GLY A 144 19.87 7.07 -12.48
N ARG A 145 19.68 7.11 -11.16
CA ARG A 145 20.78 7.01 -10.18
C ARG A 145 21.36 5.61 -10.14
N ASN A 146 22.69 5.51 -10.29
CA ASN A 146 23.41 4.24 -10.26
C ASN A 146 24.07 3.95 -8.90
N ASP A 147 23.90 4.83 -7.91
CA ASP A 147 24.51 4.75 -6.59
C ASP A 147 23.58 4.12 -5.54
N VAL A 148 22.33 3.77 -5.89
CA VAL A 148 21.31 3.30 -4.96
C VAL A 148 21.37 1.78 -4.79
N CYS A 149 21.51 1.32 -3.54
CA CYS A 149 21.37 -0.08 -3.16
C CYS A 149 19.94 -0.37 -2.68
N MET A 150 19.34 -1.48 -3.12
CA MET A 150 18.04 -1.93 -2.64
C MET A 150 18.20 -3.17 -1.73
N ILE A 151 17.52 -3.16 -0.59
CA ILE A 151 17.53 -4.24 0.41
C ILE A 151 16.09 -4.70 0.61
N SER A 152 15.88 -6.00 0.66
CA SER A 152 14.59 -6.62 0.97
C SER A 152 14.78 -7.71 2.02
N ASP A 153 13.77 -7.99 2.83
CA ASP A 153 13.72 -9.25 3.56
C ASP A 153 13.37 -10.35 2.56
N ARG A 154 14.16 -11.43 2.53
CA ARG A 154 13.99 -12.50 1.52
C ARG A 154 12.56 -13.03 1.50
N SER A 155 11.77 -12.59 0.51
CA SER A 155 10.43 -13.10 0.22
C SER A 155 10.50 -14.00 -1.03
N SER A 156 9.57 -14.94 -1.16
CA SER A 156 9.65 -15.97 -2.20
C SER A 156 9.52 -15.45 -3.64
N GLY A 157 9.05 -14.21 -3.81
CA GLY A 157 8.82 -13.58 -5.12
C GLY A 157 9.86 -12.54 -5.53
N LEU A 158 10.93 -12.35 -4.74
CA LEU A 158 11.94 -11.29 -4.94
C LEU A 158 13.38 -11.81 -4.87
#